data_AF-A0A9D5KJZ0-F1
#
_entry.id   AF-A0A9D5KJZ0-F1
#
_cell.length_a   1.000
_cell.length_b   1.000
_cell.length_c   1.000
_cell.angle_alpha   90.00
_cell.angle_beta   90.00
_cell.angle_gamma   90.00
#
_symmetry.space_group_name_H-M   'P 1'
#
loop_
_entity.id
_entity.type
_entity.pdbx_description
1 polymer ?
#
loop_
_entity_poly.entity_id
_entity_poly.type
_entity_poly.pdbx_seq_one_letter_code
_entity_poly.pdbx_strand_id
1 'polypeptide(L)'
;MPASPKTRIHGYELADFFAQFDIANWIMGPNLKHMRTDSASLANNLPVSDDRELGIIAGARFDDNAANPIIEGDNDGFLSVGVTLLDCEDDFVVLPEGHMFIVHKRETKKNVVSFLKSGRFLEGL
;
A
#
# COMPACT_ATOMS: atom_id res chain seq x y z
N MET A 1 21.97 12.47 6.91
CA MET A 1 20.74 13.22 7.25
C MET A 1 19.62 12.20 7.39
N PRO A 2 18.75 12.26 8.41
CA PRO A 2 17.56 11.41 8.41
C PRO A 2 16.70 11.78 7.18
N ALA A 3 16.09 10.78 6.55
CA ALA A 3 15.14 11.02 5.46
C ALA A 3 13.97 11.88 6.00
N SER A 4 13.47 12.79 5.17
CA SER A 4 12.26 13.55 5.49
C SER A 4 11.09 12.59 5.70
N PRO A 5 10.16 12.86 6.64
CA PRO A 5 9.03 11.98 6.89
C PRO A 5 8.14 11.82 5.65
N LYS A 6 7.71 10.58 5.40
CA LYS A 6 6.97 10.14 4.23
C LYS A 6 5.47 10.42 4.36
N THR A 7 5.09 11.69 4.46
CA THR A 7 3.69 12.09 4.72
C THR A 7 2.79 12.14 3.49
N ARG A 8 3.11 11.37 2.44
CA ARG A 8 2.36 11.33 1.17
C ARG A 8 2.30 9.92 0.66
N ILE A 9 1.24 9.61 -0.09
CA ILE A 9 1.20 8.35 -0.83
C ILE A 9 2.23 8.40 -1.97
N HIS A 10 2.77 7.24 -2.32
CA HIS A 10 3.77 7.12 -3.38
C HIS A 10 3.30 6.16 -4.46
N GLY A 11 3.74 6.41 -5.69
CA GLY A 11 3.67 5.40 -6.73
C GLY A 11 4.53 4.17 -6.40
N TYR A 12 4.38 3.12 -7.19
CA TYR A 12 5.07 1.84 -6.96
C TYR A 12 5.75 1.31 -8.24
N GLU A 13 6.86 0.58 -8.09
CA GLU A 13 7.73 0.25 -9.23
C GLU A 13 7.05 -0.65 -10.27
N LEU A 14 6.13 -1.51 -9.84
CA LEU A 14 5.44 -2.41 -10.76
C LEU A 14 4.50 -1.62 -11.70
N ALA A 15 4.02 -0.43 -11.32
CA ALA A 15 3.31 0.47 -12.25
C ALA A 15 4.24 0.99 -13.36
N ASP A 16 5.49 1.31 -13.04
CA ASP A 16 6.46 1.73 -14.04
C ASP A 16 6.87 0.60 -14.97
N PHE A 17 6.99 -0.62 -14.44
CA PHE A 17 7.20 -1.82 -15.25
C PHE A 17 6.06 -2.06 -16.24
N PHE A 18 4.79 -2.04 -15.79
CA PHE A 18 3.66 -2.22 -16.69
C PHE A 18 3.53 -1.10 -17.73
N ALA A 19 3.91 0.13 -17.39
CA ALA A 19 3.82 1.27 -18.30
C ALA A 19 4.74 1.12 -19.54
N GLN A 20 5.70 0.20 -19.53
CA GLN A 20 6.56 -0.12 -20.67
C GLN A 20 5.84 -0.87 -21.80
N PHE A 21 4.65 -1.44 -21.52
CA PHE A 21 3.92 -2.28 -22.47
C PHE A 21 2.63 -1.60 -22.93
N ASP A 22 2.48 -1.37 -24.24
CA ASP A 22 1.29 -0.72 -24.81
C ASP A 22 -0.01 -1.47 -24.47
N ILE A 23 0.04 -2.81 -24.45
CA ILE A 23 -1.12 -3.63 -24.10
C ILE A 23 -1.54 -3.45 -22.64
N ALA A 24 -0.59 -3.27 -21.72
CA ALA A 24 -0.89 -3.03 -20.31
C ALA A 24 -1.48 -1.64 -20.11
N ASN A 25 -0.94 -0.62 -20.79
CA ASN A 25 -1.51 0.73 -20.82
C ASN A 25 -2.95 0.73 -21.34
N TRP A 26 -3.26 -0.11 -22.34
CA TRP A 26 -4.63 -0.24 -22.87
C TRP A 26 -5.58 -0.93 -21.88
N ILE A 27 -5.14 -2.03 -21.24
CA ILE A 27 -5.96 -2.80 -20.29
C ILE A 27 -6.21 -2.01 -18.99
N MET A 28 -5.15 -1.44 -18.41
CA MET A 28 -5.21 -0.73 -17.12
C MET A 28 -5.70 0.73 -17.27
N GLY A 29 -5.67 1.24 -18.50
CA GLY A 29 -6.17 2.56 -18.85
C GLY A 29 -5.40 3.70 -18.17
N PRO A 30 -6.04 4.87 -17.98
CA PRO A 30 -5.37 6.08 -17.48
C PRO A 30 -4.83 5.92 -16.06
N ASN A 31 -5.39 5.00 -15.27
CA ASN A 31 -5.01 4.77 -13.87
C ASN A 31 -3.54 4.35 -13.72
N LEU A 32 -2.98 3.65 -14.71
CA LEU A 32 -1.59 3.23 -14.65
C LEU A 32 -0.64 4.43 -14.53
N LYS A 33 -0.94 5.55 -15.22
CA LYS A 33 -0.18 6.80 -15.14
C LYS A 33 -0.26 7.46 -13.76
N HIS A 34 -1.38 7.30 -13.06
CA HIS A 34 -1.61 7.91 -11.75
C HIS A 34 -0.90 7.18 -10.60
N MET A 35 -0.37 5.98 -10.85
CA MET A 35 0.28 5.13 -9.86
C MET A 35 1.80 4.99 -10.05
N ARG A 36 2.37 5.67 -11.04
CA ARG A 36 3.81 5.63 -11.37
C ARG A 36 4.65 6.32 -10.29
N THR A 37 5.94 6.03 -10.24
CA THR A 37 6.86 6.69 -9.31
C THR A 37 7.30 8.09 -9.76
N ASP A 38 6.99 8.49 -11.00
CA ASP A 38 7.37 9.81 -11.53
C ASP A 38 6.64 10.98 -10.87
N SER A 39 7.22 12.18 -10.94
CA SER A 39 6.69 13.38 -10.26
C SER A 39 5.35 13.88 -10.81
N ALA A 40 4.92 13.42 -12.00
CA ALA A 40 3.62 13.76 -12.56
C ALA A 40 2.50 12.81 -12.08
N SER A 41 2.87 11.71 -11.41
CA SER A 41 1.94 10.78 -10.78
C SER A 41 1.02 11.48 -9.80
N LEU A 42 -0.27 11.15 -9.86
CA LEU A 42 -1.26 11.67 -8.92
C LEU A 42 -0.93 11.20 -7.50
N ALA A 43 -0.46 9.95 -7.33
CA ALA A 43 -0.06 9.42 -6.04
C ALA A 43 0.94 10.36 -5.33
N ASN A 44 2.02 10.70 -6.02
CA ASN A 44 3.08 11.55 -5.45
C ASN A 44 2.64 13.00 -5.15
N ASN A 45 1.49 13.42 -5.68
CA ASN A 45 0.98 14.78 -5.52
C ASN A 45 -0.23 14.87 -4.57
N LEU A 46 -0.80 13.75 -4.12
CA LEU A 46 -1.92 13.75 -3.20
C LEU A 46 -1.44 14.02 -1.77
N PRO A 47 -1.84 15.13 -1.15
CA PRO A 47 -1.52 15.37 0.25
C PRO A 47 -2.30 14.40 1.12
N VAL A 48 -1.63 13.87 2.15
CA VAL A 48 -2.33 13.24 3.26
C VAL A 48 -2.68 14.35 4.25
N SER A 49 -3.95 14.46 4.61
CA SER A 49 -4.39 15.44 5.60
C SER A 49 -3.94 15.01 6.99
N ASP A 50 -3.44 15.95 7.79
CA ASP A 50 -2.97 15.74 9.17
C ASP A 50 -4.12 15.86 10.20
N ASP A 51 -5.32 16.23 9.77
CA ASP A 51 -6.49 16.47 10.63
C ASP A 51 -7.46 15.27 10.73
N ARG A 52 -6.94 14.05 10.57
CA ARG A 52 -7.73 12.82 10.54
C ARG A 52 -7.07 11.69 11.30
N GLU A 53 -7.87 10.71 11.70
CA GLU A 53 -7.35 9.39 12.05
C GLU A 53 -6.99 8.61 10.77
N LEU A 54 -5.79 8.06 10.72
CA LEU A 54 -5.24 7.29 9.61
C LEU A 54 -4.80 5.91 10.10
N GLY A 55 -5.53 4.88 9.66
CA GLY A 55 -5.14 3.48 9.85
C GLY A 55 -4.72 2.86 8.52
N ILE A 56 -3.62 2.11 8.52
CA ILE A 56 -3.11 1.40 7.35
C ILE A 56 -3.16 -0.11 7.59
N ILE A 57 -3.84 -0.84 6.70
CA ILE A 57 -3.86 -2.31 6.67
C ILE A 57 -3.11 -2.75 5.41
N ALA A 58 -1.95 -3.39 5.57
CA ALA A 58 -1.15 -3.91 4.47
C ALA A 58 -1.21 -5.45 4.41
N GLY A 59 -1.01 -5.99 3.21
CA GLY A 59 -0.87 -7.43 2.98
C GLY A 59 0.59 -7.81 2.84
N ALA A 60 0.95 -8.98 3.36
CA ALA A 60 2.28 -9.55 3.20
C ALA A 60 2.23 -11.07 3.40
N ARG A 61 3.31 -11.80 3.16
CA ARG A 61 3.35 -13.26 3.37
C ARG A 61 4.09 -13.69 4.63
N PHE A 62 4.91 -12.81 5.21
CA PHE A 62 5.69 -13.07 6.42
C PHE A 62 6.56 -14.35 6.35
N ASP A 63 6.97 -14.77 5.15
CA ASP A 63 7.91 -15.85 4.94
C ASP A 63 9.04 -15.40 4.01
N ASP A 64 10.10 -16.22 3.89
CA ASP A 64 11.24 -15.94 3.01
C ASP A 64 10.84 -15.88 1.51
N ASN A 65 9.57 -16.18 1.18
CA ASN A 65 9.00 -16.14 -0.16
C ASN A 65 7.98 -15.01 -0.29
N ALA A 66 8.50 -13.80 -0.48
CA ALA A 66 7.69 -12.65 -0.84
C ALA A 66 6.67 -13.00 -1.95
N ALA A 67 5.44 -12.48 -1.87
CA ALA A 67 4.37 -12.88 -2.81
C ALA A 67 4.75 -12.68 -4.28
N ASN A 68 5.57 -11.66 -4.54
CA ASN A 68 6.27 -11.43 -5.79
C ASN A 68 7.77 -11.22 -5.50
N PRO A 69 8.67 -12.09 -6.00
CA PRO A 69 10.11 -11.99 -5.74
C PRO A 69 10.80 -10.84 -6.49
N ILE A 70 10.11 -10.15 -7.40
CA ILE A 70 10.62 -8.98 -8.11
C ILE A 70 10.55 -7.72 -7.24
N ILE A 71 9.62 -7.70 -6.27
CA ILE A 71 9.43 -6.58 -5.35
C ILE A 71 10.36 -6.79 -4.15
N GLU A 72 11.15 -5.78 -3.82
CA GLU A 72 12.04 -5.83 -2.66
C GLU A 72 11.23 -5.82 -1.35
N GLY A 73 11.57 -6.75 -0.45
CA GLY A 73 10.92 -6.91 0.85
C GLY A 73 9.58 -7.64 0.80
N ASP A 74 8.94 -7.75 1.97
CA ASP A 74 7.65 -8.42 2.11
C ASP A 74 6.54 -7.63 1.40
N ASN A 75 5.70 -8.34 0.66
CA ASN A 75 4.76 -7.75 -0.28
C ASN A 75 3.53 -8.62 -0.50
N ASP A 76 2.47 -7.99 -1.01
CA ASP A 76 1.17 -8.62 -1.29
C ASP A 76 1.03 -9.13 -2.74
N GLY A 77 2.11 -9.03 -3.53
CA GLY A 77 2.18 -9.38 -4.95
C GLY A 77 2.23 -8.17 -5.89
N PHE A 78 1.79 -7.00 -5.42
CA PHE A 78 1.78 -5.74 -6.18
C PHE A 78 2.54 -4.61 -5.47
N LEU A 79 2.46 -4.56 -4.14
CA LEU A 79 3.03 -3.50 -3.31
C LEU A 79 3.83 -4.10 -2.16
N SER A 80 5.03 -3.55 -1.91
CA SER A 80 5.74 -3.83 -0.67
C SER A 80 5.07 -3.12 0.50
N VAL A 81 5.22 -3.69 1.70
CA VAL A 81 4.70 -3.08 2.93
C VAL A 81 5.25 -1.66 3.12
N GLY A 82 6.55 -1.45 2.88
CA GLY A 82 7.20 -0.14 3.07
C GLY A 82 6.66 0.97 2.18
N VAL A 83 6.16 0.67 0.98
CA VAL A 83 5.52 1.67 0.11
C VAL A 83 4.17 2.14 0.67
N THR A 84 3.52 1.34 1.53
CA THR A 84 2.23 1.69 2.12
C THR A 84 2.33 2.63 3.32
N LEU A 85 3.41 2.56 4.11
CA LEU A 85 3.60 3.35 5.34
C LEU A 85 3.72 4.86 5.07
N LEU A 86 3.27 5.67 6.03
CA LEU A 86 3.12 7.11 5.87
C LEU A 86 3.73 7.99 6.98
N ASP A 87 4.53 7.53 7.95
CA ASP A 87 5.11 8.36 9.04
C ASP A 87 4.10 9.27 9.82
N CYS A 88 2.81 9.19 9.53
CA CYS A 88 1.72 9.98 10.08
C CYS A 88 0.44 9.14 10.29
N GLU A 89 0.53 7.82 10.14
CA GLU A 89 -0.52 6.89 10.55
C GLU A 89 -0.63 6.78 12.07
N ASP A 90 -1.86 6.70 12.57
CA ASP A 90 -2.18 6.48 13.99
C ASP A 90 -2.04 5.02 14.40
N ASP A 91 -2.28 4.10 13.45
CA ASP A 91 -2.08 2.68 13.64
C ASP A 91 -1.81 1.96 12.32
N PHE A 92 -1.13 0.83 12.42
CA PHE A 92 -0.69 0.03 11.29
C PHE A 92 -0.74 -1.46 11.61
N VAL A 93 -1.26 -2.25 10.68
CA VAL A 93 -1.28 -3.71 10.81
C VAL A 93 -0.99 -4.38 9.48
N VAL A 94 -0.21 -5.46 9.53
CA VAL A 94 0.05 -6.32 8.39
C VAL A 94 -0.73 -7.63 8.55
N LEU A 95 -1.33 -8.11 7.47
CA LEU A 95 -2.08 -9.37 7.43
C LEU A 95 -1.44 -10.34 6.44
N PRO A 96 -1.47 -11.67 6.71
CA PRO A 96 -0.81 -12.70 5.89
C PRO A 96 -1.60 -12.98 4.59
N GLU A 97 -1.81 -11.94 3.77
CA GLU A 97 -2.79 -11.93 2.68
C GLU A 97 -2.28 -11.18 1.45
N GLY A 98 -2.59 -11.73 0.27
CA GLY A 98 -2.24 -11.10 -1.01
C GLY A 98 -3.21 -9.99 -1.43
N HIS A 99 -2.76 -9.17 -2.40
CA HIS A 99 -3.39 -7.91 -2.80
C HIS A 99 -4.89 -8.01 -3.06
N MET A 100 -5.30 -9.01 -3.87
CA MET A 100 -6.70 -9.19 -4.26
C MET A 100 -7.58 -9.79 -3.15
N PHE A 101 -6.96 -10.44 -2.17
CA PHE A 101 -7.67 -11.21 -1.15
C PHE A 101 -7.86 -10.45 0.15
N ILE A 102 -6.95 -9.52 0.49
CA ILE A 102 -6.95 -8.81 1.77
C ILE A 102 -8.31 -8.19 2.11
N VAL A 103 -8.99 -7.57 1.14
CA VAL A 103 -10.30 -6.91 1.37
C VAL A 103 -11.44 -7.89 1.71
N HIS A 104 -11.29 -9.17 1.38
CA HIS A 104 -12.33 -10.18 1.59
C HIS A 104 -12.22 -10.86 2.96
N LYS A 105 -11.09 -10.71 3.65
CA LYS A 105 -10.79 -11.48 4.85
C LYS A 105 -11.55 -10.99 6.06
N ARG A 106 -11.92 -11.95 6.92
CA ARG A 106 -12.61 -11.66 8.17
C ARG A 106 -11.75 -10.80 9.08
N GLU A 107 -10.43 -11.03 9.10
CA GLU A 107 -9.48 -10.27 9.91
C GLU A 107 -9.44 -8.79 9.50
N THR A 108 -9.32 -8.50 8.20
CA THR A 108 -9.40 -7.14 7.65
C THR A 108 -10.68 -6.43 8.10
N LYS A 109 -11.84 -7.10 8.00
CA LYS A 109 -13.11 -6.51 8.41
C LYS A 109 -13.17 -6.21 9.91
N LYS A 110 -12.65 -7.10 10.76
CA LYS A 110 -12.59 -6.87 12.20
C LYS A 110 -11.68 -5.68 12.53
N ASN A 111 -10.51 -5.60 11.89
CA ASN A 111 -9.56 -4.50 12.06
C ASN A 111 -10.16 -3.16 11.63
N VAL A 112 -10.85 -3.11 10.49
CA VAL A 112 -11.59 -1.91 10.06
C VAL A 112 -12.63 -1.50 11.12
N VAL A 113 -13.45 -2.44 11.60
CA VAL A 113 -14.47 -2.14 12.62
C VAL A 113 -13.84 -1.67 13.94
N SER A 114 -12.70 -2.23 14.34
CA SER A 114 -11.98 -1.80 15.54
C SER A 114 -11.42 -0.39 15.39
N PHE A 115 -10.72 -0.12 14.28
CA PHE A 115 -10.13 1.19 14.02
C PHE A 115 -11.20 2.28 14.00
N LEU A 116 -12.31 2.05 13.31
CA LEU A 116 -13.43 3.01 13.27
C LEU A 116 -14.10 3.25 14.63
N LYS A 117 -13.93 2.35 15.61
CA LYS A 117 -14.52 2.48 16.96
C LYS A 117 -13.57 3.12 17.97
N SER A 118 -12.28 2.88 17.83
CA SER A 118 -11.30 3.21 18.88
C SER A 118 -9.97 3.77 18.37
N GLY A 119 -9.83 4.03 17.07
CA GLY A 119 -8.57 4.46 16.46
C GLY A 119 -7.46 3.39 16.52
N ARG A 120 -7.81 2.12 16.79
CA ARG A 120 -6.85 1.02 16.99
C ARG A 120 -7.26 -0.27 16.31
N PHE A 121 -6.30 -0.97 15.71
CA PHE A 121 -6.43 -2.32 15.20
C PHE A 121 -6.39 -3.37 16.34
N LEU A 122 -6.82 -4.59 16.06
CA LEU A 122 -6.91 -5.70 17.02
C LEU A 122 -5.60 -6.49 17.18
N GLU A 123 -4.48 -5.93 16.72
CA GLU A 123 -3.19 -6.58 16.42
C GLU A 123 -3.23 -7.52 15.19
N GLY A 124 -2.13 -7.49 14.43
CA GLY A 124 -1.85 -8.45 13.36
C GLY A 124 -1.10 -9.63 13.97
N LEU A 125 -1.33 -10.82 13.44
CA LEU A 125 -0.54 -12.00 13.81
C LEU A 125 0.95 -11.76 13.57
#